data_AF-A0A7C1I884-F1
#
_entry.id   AF-A0A7C1I884-F1
#
_cell.length_a   1.000
_cell.length_b   1.000
_cell.length_c   1.000
_cell.angle_alpha   90.00
_cell.angle_beta   90.00
_cell.angle_gamma   90.00
#
_symmetry.space_group_name_H-M   'P 1'
#
loop_
_entity.id
_entity.type
_entity.pdbx_description
1 polymer ?
#
loop_
_entity_poly.entity_id
_entity_poly.type
_entity_poly.pdbx_seq_one_letter_code
_entity_poly.pdbx_strand_id
1 'polypeptide(L)'
;MQSRILYSKARPFRMLLAGYLFFILAGTILLSLPIATKAEVPASLMDIFFTTVSAVTTSGLVVLDTPEYFSVFGQMVILVLIQICGLGYMVFVSFIILAIGRKITMGNTMLLKENVASPTYGDAFHFMKIAVIFTLIFEAVAAVVFFFAFRTVYPGIEAGYHAVFQAVSAFCTAGFTSLPGSFMGFADNKGLLFFAALVSICGGIGFFVLYDMY
;
A
#
# COMPACT_ATOMS: atom_id res chain seq x y z
N MET A 1 -32.14 14.35 -17.76
CA MET A 1 -32.02 13.14 -16.90
C MET A 1 -30.59 12.56 -16.86
N GLN A 2 -29.76 12.74 -17.90
CA GLN A 2 -28.34 12.31 -17.90
C GLN A 2 -27.41 13.14 -16.97
N SER A 3 -27.71 14.42 -16.71
CA SER A 3 -26.88 15.29 -15.85
C SER A 3 -26.90 14.92 -14.36
N ARG A 4 -27.97 14.28 -13.88
CA ARG A 4 -28.11 13.88 -12.46
C ARG A 4 -27.30 12.62 -12.11
N ILE A 5 -26.99 11.79 -13.11
CA ILE A 5 -26.19 10.56 -12.94
C ILE A 5 -24.69 10.91 -12.86
N LEU A 6 -24.23 11.89 -13.63
CA LEU A 6 -22.85 12.42 -13.56
C LEU A 6 -22.54 13.05 -12.19
N TYR A 7 -23.48 13.79 -11.62
CA TYR A 7 -23.33 14.40 -10.29
C TYR A 7 -23.29 13.38 -9.14
N SER A 8 -23.92 12.22 -9.31
CA SER A 8 -23.93 11.12 -8.33
C SER A 8 -22.60 10.35 -8.32
N LYS A 9 -22.02 10.08 -9.49
CA LYS A 9 -20.71 9.41 -9.62
C LYS A 9 -19.50 10.29 -9.31
N ALA A 10 -19.65 11.62 -9.36
CA ALA A 10 -18.55 12.54 -9.03
C ALA A 10 -18.21 12.55 -7.53
N ARG A 11 -19.13 12.18 -6.63
CA ARG A 11 -18.90 12.23 -5.18
C ARG A 11 -17.86 11.21 -4.69
N PRO A 12 -17.92 9.91 -5.06
CA PRO A 12 -16.92 8.93 -4.64
C PRO A 12 -15.51 9.23 -5.17
N PHE A 13 -15.39 9.62 -6.45
CA PHE A 13 -14.09 9.94 -7.05
C PHE A 13 -13.45 11.19 -6.43
N ARG A 14 -14.25 12.23 -6.16
CA ARG A 14 -13.77 13.44 -5.46
C ARG A 14 -13.35 13.15 -4.03
N MET A 15 -14.06 12.28 -3.31
CA MET A 15 -13.67 11.84 -1.97
C MET A 15 -12.36 11.06 -1.99
N LEU A 16 -12.18 10.17 -2.97
CA LEU A 16 -10.93 9.45 -3.16
C LEU A 16 -9.77 10.43 -3.42
N LEU A 17 -9.93 11.32 -4.40
CA LEU A 17 -8.92 12.31 -4.75
C LEU A 17 -8.57 13.21 -3.56
N ALA A 18 -9.58 13.66 -2.80
CA ALA A 18 -9.38 14.45 -1.60
C ALA A 18 -8.62 13.66 -0.52
N GLY A 19 -8.89 12.35 -0.38
CA GLY A 19 -8.15 11.46 0.51
C GLY A 19 -6.68 11.33 0.12
N TYR A 20 -6.39 11.04 -1.15
CA TYR A 20 -5.01 10.99 -1.65
C TYR A 20 -4.28 12.32 -1.44
N LEU A 21 -4.90 13.44 -1.82
CA LEU A 21 -4.31 14.77 -1.60
C LEU A 21 -4.08 15.05 -0.11
N PHE A 22 -5.01 14.64 0.76
CA PHE A 22 -4.83 14.78 2.20
C PHE A 22 -3.60 14.01 2.70
N PHE A 23 -3.44 12.74 2.32
CA PHE A 23 -2.27 11.95 2.72
C PHE A 23 -0.96 12.48 2.14
N ILE A 24 -0.97 12.97 0.89
CA ILE A 24 0.21 13.60 0.28
C ILE A 24 0.60 14.87 1.03
N LEU A 25 -0.35 15.76 1.33
CA LEU A 25 -0.05 17.01 2.03
C LEU A 25 0.37 16.74 3.48
N ALA A 26 -0.34 15.86 4.19
CA ALA A 26 0.01 15.47 5.56
C ALA A 26 1.39 14.81 5.61
N GLY A 27 1.68 13.89 4.70
CA GLY A 27 2.98 13.23 4.58
C GLY A 27 4.11 14.21 4.28
N THR A 28 3.88 15.17 3.37
CA THR A 28 4.87 16.21 3.03
C THR A 28 5.18 17.08 4.25
N ILE A 29 4.16 17.49 5.00
CA ILE A 29 4.35 18.26 6.24
C ILE A 29 5.15 17.44 7.26
N LEU A 30 4.77 16.18 7.51
CA LEU A 30 5.45 15.32 8.47
C LEU A 30 6.91 15.04 8.08
N LEU A 31 7.19 14.81 6.80
CA LEU A 31 8.54 14.56 6.29
C LEU A 31 9.38 15.84 6.19
N SER A 32 8.75 17.03 6.20
CA SER A 32 9.45 18.31 6.28
C SER A 32 9.91 18.68 7.70
N LEU A 33 9.48 17.94 8.73
CA LEU A 33 9.90 18.20 10.10
C LEU A 33 11.39 17.88 10.29
N PRO A 34 12.12 18.65 11.12
CA PRO A 34 13.54 18.39 11.37
C PRO A 34 13.81 17.02 12.00
N ILE A 35 12.83 16.45 12.71
CA ILE A 35 12.94 15.11 13.29
C ILE A 35 12.88 13.99 12.23
N ALA A 36 12.41 14.29 11.01
CA ALA A 36 12.25 13.33 9.92
C ALA A 36 13.52 13.14 9.08
N THR A 37 14.52 14.00 9.22
CA THR A 37 15.78 13.94 8.46
C THR A 37 16.97 13.62 9.36
N LYS A 38 17.95 12.89 8.80
CA LYS A 38 19.30 12.71 9.37
C LYS A 38 20.29 13.73 8.81
N ALA A 39 19.96 14.35 7.67
CA ALA A 39 20.85 15.25 6.96
C ALA A 39 20.96 16.60 7.68
N GLU A 40 22.18 17.16 7.72
CA GLU A 40 22.44 18.49 8.25
C GLU A 40 21.80 19.59 7.37
N VAL A 41 21.69 19.32 6.06
CA VAL A 41 21.05 20.21 5.10
C VAL A 41 19.66 19.68 4.75
N PRO A 42 18.59 20.46 5.00
CA PRO A 42 17.24 20.07 4.61
C PRO A 42 17.11 20.06 3.08
N ALA A 43 16.51 19.01 2.55
CA ALA A 43 16.17 18.89 1.14
C ALA A 43 15.12 19.92 0.71
N SER A 44 14.99 20.12 -0.61
CA SER A 44 13.98 21.01 -1.13
C SER A 44 12.58 20.48 -0.84
N LEU A 45 11.61 21.37 -0.65
CA LEU A 45 10.22 20.99 -0.40
C LEU A 45 9.67 20.16 -1.59
N MET A 46 10.16 20.42 -2.80
CA MET A 46 9.79 19.67 -3.99
C MET A 46 10.26 18.20 -3.92
N ASP A 47 11.47 17.94 -3.42
CA ASP A 47 12.00 16.57 -3.30
C ASP A 47 11.25 15.77 -2.22
N ILE A 48 10.89 16.44 -1.11
CA ILE A 48 10.08 15.85 -0.04
C ILE A 48 8.66 15.55 -0.55
N PHE A 49 8.06 16.50 -1.28
CA PHE A 49 6.76 16.30 -1.91
C PHE A 49 6.79 15.15 -2.91
N PHE A 50 7.80 15.08 -3.77
CA PHE A 50 7.97 14.00 -4.74
C PHE A 50 8.10 12.64 -4.05
N THR A 51 8.93 12.56 -3.00
CA THR A 51 9.10 11.34 -2.21
C THR A 51 7.79 10.91 -1.56
N THR A 52 7.03 11.87 -1.04
CA THR A 52 5.70 11.60 -0.44
C THR A 52 4.72 11.08 -1.48
N VAL A 53 4.65 11.70 -2.66
CA VAL A 53 3.80 11.26 -3.77
C VAL A 53 4.18 9.84 -4.17
N SER A 54 5.47 9.55 -4.34
CA SER A 54 5.97 8.23 -4.72
C SER A 54 5.64 7.14 -3.69
N ALA A 55 5.72 7.45 -2.39
CA ALA A 55 5.32 6.54 -1.32
C ALA A 55 3.81 6.27 -1.34
N VAL A 56 3.00 7.31 -1.52
CA VAL A 56 1.53 7.23 -1.62
C VAL A 56 1.08 6.48 -2.88
N THR A 57 1.74 6.68 -4.02
CA THR A 57 1.45 5.96 -5.27
C THR A 57 2.18 4.64 -5.39
N THR A 58 2.89 4.21 -4.33
CA THR A 58 3.67 2.96 -4.28
C THR A 58 4.56 2.78 -5.51
N SER A 59 5.16 3.86 -6.01
CA SER A 59 5.92 3.85 -7.28
C SER A 59 7.40 3.52 -7.09
N GLY A 60 7.93 3.70 -5.88
CA GLY A 60 9.32 3.37 -5.54
C GLY A 60 10.36 4.27 -6.17
N LEU A 61 9.95 5.42 -6.72
CA LEU A 61 10.87 6.43 -7.24
C LEU A 61 11.37 7.28 -6.09
N VAL A 62 12.69 7.35 -5.94
CA VAL A 62 13.35 8.00 -4.82
C VAL A 62 14.32 9.05 -5.36
N VAL A 63 14.16 10.30 -4.92
CA VAL A 63 15.11 11.40 -5.20
C VAL A 63 16.10 11.56 -4.05
N LEU A 64 15.66 11.25 -2.82
CA LEU A 64 16.44 11.30 -1.60
C LEU A 64 16.58 9.89 -1.05
N ASP A 65 17.79 9.33 -1.00
CA ASP A 65 17.97 7.95 -0.57
C ASP A 65 17.37 7.71 0.83
N THR A 66 16.46 6.74 0.92
CA THR A 66 15.58 6.57 2.09
C THR A 66 16.34 6.17 3.36
N PRO A 67 17.22 5.15 3.33
CA PRO A 67 18.13 4.82 4.44
C PRO A 67 19.02 5.99 4.88
N GLU A 68 19.52 6.79 3.95
CA GLU A 68 20.55 7.80 4.22
C GLU A 68 19.97 9.13 4.67
N TYR A 69 18.96 9.64 3.98
CA TYR A 69 18.39 10.96 4.24
C TYR A 69 17.39 10.96 5.40
N PHE A 70 16.45 10.00 5.42
CA PHE A 70 15.38 10.02 6.42
C PHE A 70 15.78 9.37 7.74
N SER A 71 15.36 9.97 8.84
CA SER A 71 15.46 9.38 10.17
C SER A 71 14.52 8.18 10.33
N VAL A 72 14.63 7.44 11.43
CA VAL A 72 13.68 6.37 11.75
C VAL A 72 12.24 6.91 11.77
N PHE A 73 12.02 8.14 12.26
CA PHE A 73 10.71 8.77 12.22
C PHE A 73 10.23 8.99 10.78
N GLY A 74 11.08 9.56 9.90
CA GLY A 74 10.72 9.80 8.50
C GLY A 74 10.43 8.50 7.75
N GLN A 75 11.25 7.47 7.96
CA GLN A 75 11.03 6.16 7.37
C GLN A 75 9.73 5.52 7.87
N MET A 76 9.37 5.65 9.15
CA MET A 76 8.08 5.17 9.66
C MET A 76 6.89 5.94 9.04
N VAL A 77 7.03 7.25 8.80
CA VAL A 77 6.01 8.02 8.07
C VAL A 77 5.84 7.47 6.65
N ILE A 78 6.93 7.23 5.92
CA ILE A 78 6.90 6.61 4.58
C ILE A 78 6.21 5.24 4.63
N LEU A 79 6.57 4.41 5.62
CA LEU A 79 5.99 3.08 5.79
C LEU A 79 4.47 3.13 5.99
N VAL A 80 3.99 4.05 6.83
CA VAL A 80 2.56 4.25 7.07
C VAL A 80 1.84 4.75 5.82
N LEU A 81 2.45 5.66 5.05
CA LEU A 81 1.88 6.13 3.78
C LEU A 81 1.74 4.98 2.78
N ILE A 82 2.77 4.14 2.67
CA ILE A 82 2.75 2.93 1.84
C ILE A 82 1.61 2.00 2.27
N GLN A 83 1.50 1.71 3.57
CA GLN A 83 0.45 0.81 4.10
C GLN A 83 -0.96 1.32 3.79
N ILE A 84 -1.21 2.60 4.09
CA ILE A 84 -2.53 3.21 3.93
C ILE A 84 -2.95 3.19 2.46
N CYS A 85 -2.03 3.53 1.55
CA CYS A 85 -2.37 3.61 0.14
C CYS A 85 -2.38 2.25 -0.56
N GLY A 86 -1.51 1.32 -0.17
CA GLY A 86 -1.55 -0.07 -0.63
C GLY A 86 -2.91 -0.72 -0.33
N LEU A 87 -3.43 -0.54 0.89
CA LEU A 87 -4.75 -1.01 1.29
C LEU A 87 -5.90 -0.16 0.69
N GLY A 88 -5.70 1.15 0.58
CA GLY A 88 -6.71 2.11 0.10
C GLY A 88 -7.10 1.92 -1.37
N TYR A 89 -6.12 1.61 -2.23
CA TYR A 89 -6.39 1.27 -3.63
C TYR A 89 -7.26 0.01 -3.74
N MET A 90 -7.00 -1.01 -2.90
CA MET A 90 -7.74 -2.28 -2.92
C MET A 90 -9.22 -2.07 -2.58
N VAL A 91 -9.51 -1.30 -1.52
CA VAL A 91 -10.91 -0.97 -1.15
C VAL A 91 -11.62 -0.21 -2.27
N PHE A 92 -10.91 0.68 -2.95
CA PHE A 92 -11.46 1.46 -4.05
C PHE A 92 -11.77 0.60 -5.28
N VAL A 93 -10.87 -0.32 -5.67
CA VAL A 93 -11.10 -1.25 -6.77
C VAL A 93 -12.30 -2.16 -6.50
N SER A 94 -12.44 -2.69 -5.28
CA SER A 94 -13.62 -3.48 -4.90
C SER A 94 -14.91 -2.70 -5.05
N PHE A 95 -14.94 -1.44 -4.60
CA PHE A 95 -16.12 -0.60 -4.75
C PHE A 95 -16.49 -0.39 -6.23
N ILE A 96 -15.50 -0.19 -7.10
CA ILE A 96 -15.71 -0.09 -8.55
C ILE A 96 -16.21 -1.40 -9.14
N ILE A 97 -15.58 -2.53 -8.81
CA ILE A 97 -15.97 -3.85 -9.33
C ILE A 97 -17.39 -4.20 -8.89
N LEU A 98 -17.74 -3.99 -7.62
CA LEU A 98 -19.12 -4.16 -7.12
C LEU A 98 -20.12 -3.23 -7.84
N ALA A 99 -19.71 -1.99 -8.16
CA ALA A 99 -20.53 -1.05 -8.90
C ALA A 99 -20.68 -1.41 -10.41
N ILE A 100 -19.69 -2.10 -11.01
CA ILE A 100 -19.68 -2.49 -12.43
C ILE A 100 -20.30 -3.87 -12.65
N GLY A 101 -19.96 -4.87 -11.83
CA GLY A 101 -20.40 -6.27 -11.95
C GLY A 101 -21.91 -6.43 -11.92
N ARG A 102 -22.63 -5.50 -11.29
CA ARG A 102 -24.10 -5.45 -11.34
C ARG A 102 -24.71 -5.02 -12.68
N LYS A 103 -23.95 -4.49 -13.63
CA LYS A 103 -24.47 -4.16 -14.97
C LYS A 103 -24.55 -5.36 -15.92
N ILE A 104 -23.84 -6.45 -15.64
CA ILE A 104 -23.71 -7.59 -16.57
C ILE A 104 -24.82 -8.64 -16.36
N THR A 105 -25.62 -8.58 -15.29
CA THR A 105 -26.71 -9.55 -15.04
C THR A 105 -28.07 -9.17 -15.67
N MET A 106 -28.09 -8.39 -16.76
CA MET A 106 -29.31 -8.16 -17.55
C MET A 106 -29.41 -9.19 -18.69
N GLY A 107 -29.67 -10.44 -18.32
CA GLY A 107 -29.97 -11.51 -19.26
C GLY A 107 -30.62 -12.69 -18.56
N ASN A 108 -31.95 -12.74 -18.58
CA ASN A 108 -32.79 -13.93 -18.32
C ASN A 108 -32.81 -14.54 -16.92
N THR A 109 -33.44 -13.86 -15.95
CA THR A 109 -34.26 -14.61 -14.97
C THR A 109 -35.32 -13.71 -14.32
N MET A 110 -36.52 -13.70 -14.91
CA MET A 110 -37.73 -13.09 -14.35
C MET A 110 -38.27 -13.84 -13.10
N LEU A 111 -37.55 -14.82 -12.56
CA LEU A 111 -38.03 -15.70 -11.48
C LEU A 111 -37.22 -15.66 -10.17
N LEU A 112 -36.22 -14.79 -10.03
CA LEU A 112 -35.42 -14.65 -8.78
C LEU A 112 -35.52 -13.24 -8.21
N LYS A 113 -36.74 -12.71 -8.12
CA LYS A 113 -37.02 -11.33 -7.72
C LYS A 113 -37.12 -11.07 -6.22
N GLU A 114 -36.71 -11.98 -5.34
CA GLU A 114 -36.97 -11.82 -3.89
C GLU A 114 -35.77 -11.75 -2.94
N ASN A 115 -34.52 -11.98 -3.36
CA ASN A 115 -33.37 -11.89 -2.42
C ASN A 115 -32.07 -11.37 -3.04
N VAL A 116 -32.11 -10.47 -4.01
CA VAL A 116 -30.90 -9.77 -4.45
C VAL A 116 -30.75 -8.51 -3.61
N ALA A 117 -30.38 -8.69 -2.34
CA ALA A 117 -30.04 -7.60 -1.44
C ALA A 117 -29.00 -6.70 -2.13
N SER A 118 -29.27 -5.39 -2.17
CA SER A 118 -28.24 -4.42 -2.54
C SER A 118 -27.00 -4.65 -1.68
N PRO A 119 -25.76 -4.55 -2.21
CA PRO A 119 -24.58 -4.64 -1.38
C PRO A 119 -24.76 -3.61 -0.28
N THR A 120 -24.85 -4.11 0.94
CA THR A 120 -25.06 -3.24 2.08
C THR A 120 -23.71 -2.60 2.37
N TYR A 121 -23.68 -1.41 2.99
CA TYR A 121 -22.41 -0.84 3.50
C TYR A 121 -21.60 -1.85 4.34
N GLY A 122 -22.26 -2.87 4.92
CA GLY A 122 -21.66 -4.00 5.61
C GLY A 122 -20.75 -4.88 4.73
N ASP A 123 -21.04 -5.09 3.45
CA ASP A 123 -20.25 -5.98 2.58
C ASP A 123 -18.91 -5.35 2.22
N ALA A 124 -18.90 -4.04 1.93
CA ALA A 124 -17.67 -3.30 1.68
C ALA A 124 -16.79 -3.20 2.95
N PHE A 125 -17.41 -3.02 4.12
CA PHE A 125 -16.69 -2.99 5.39
C PHE A 125 -16.12 -4.36 5.77
N HIS A 126 -16.87 -5.44 5.50
CA HIS A 126 -16.42 -6.81 5.71
C HIS A 126 -15.26 -7.17 4.79
N PHE A 127 -15.36 -6.84 3.49
CA PHE A 127 -14.27 -7.01 2.54
C PHE A 127 -13.02 -6.23 2.96
N MET A 128 -13.17 -4.97 3.37
CA MET A 128 -12.06 -4.17 3.88
C MET A 128 -11.38 -4.85 5.08
N LYS A 129 -12.17 -5.37 6.03
CA LYS A 129 -11.63 -6.11 7.19
C LYS A 129 -10.83 -7.33 6.76
N ILE A 130 -11.35 -8.13 5.83
CA ILE A 130 -10.64 -9.31 5.31
C ILE A 130 -9.35 -8.88 4.62
N ALA A 131 -9.39 -7.86 3.75
CA ALA A 131 -8.21 -7.38 3.03
C ALA A 131 -7.10 -6.89 3.98
N VAL A 132 -7.47 -6.16 5.04
CA VAL A 132 -6.52 -5.72 6.07
C VAL A 132 -5.92 -6.92 6.80
N ILE A 133 -6.74 -7.87 7.27
CA ILE A 133 -6.25 -9.05 7.99
C ILE A 133 -5.34 -9.89 7.09
N PHE A 134 -5.74 -10.12 5.85
CA PHE A 134 -4.98 -10.87 4.85
C PHE A 134 -3.61 -10.22 4.62
N THR A 135 -3.59 -8.91 4.39
CA THR A 135 -2.35 -8.13 4.20
C THR A 135 -1.42 -8.26 5.41
N LEU A 136 -1.95 -8.03 6.63
CA LEU A 136 -1.16 -8.13 7.85
C LEU A 136 -0.59 -9.53 8.09
N ILE A 137 -1.31 -10.60 7.71
CA ILE A 137 -0.81 -11.98 7.80
C ILE A 137 0.38 -12.18 6.85
N PHE A 138 0.24 -11.77 5.59
CA PHE A 138 1.32 -11.91 4.60
C PHE A 138 2.54 -11.06 4.98
N GLU A 139 2.33 -9.84 5.45
CA GLU A 139 3.39 -8.97 5.94
C GLU A 139 4.07 -9.55 7.19
N ALA A 140 3.32 -10.13 8.12
CA ALA A 140 3.90 -10.78 9.30
C ALA A 140 4.78 -11.98 8.91
N VAL A 141 4.29 -12.84 8.01
CA VAL A 141 5.07 -13.98 7.51
C VAL A 141 6.32 -13.50 6.76
N ALA A 142 6.17 -12.51 5.88
CA ALA A 142 7.29 -11.93 5.15
C ALA A 142 8.32 -11.28 6.11
N ALA A 143 7.86 -10.56 7.13
CA ALA A 143 8.72 -9.94 8.13
C ALA A 143 9.52 -10.99 8.92
N VAL A 144 8.92 -12.13 9.27
CA VAL A 144 9.66 -13.22 9.94
C VAL A 144 10.77 -13.77 9.04
N VAL A 145 10.49 -14.02 7.76
CA VAL A 145 11.49 -14.53 6.82
C VAL A 145 12.60 -13.50 6.58
N PHE A 146 12.24 -12.24 6.33
CA PHE A 146 13.20 -11.15 6.18
C PHE A 146 14.04 -10.95 7.44
N PHE A 147 13.46 -11.09 8.64
CA PHE A 147 14.16 -10.95 9.90
C PHE A 147 15.31 -11.95 10.04
N PHE A 148 15.07 -13.23 9.74
CA PHE A 148 16.14 -14.23 9.80
C PHE A 148 17.25 -13.97 8.78
N ALA A 149 16.89 -13.48 7.59
CA ALA A 149 17.87 -13.10 6.58
C ALA A 149 18.68 -11.85 6.98
N PHE A 150 18.04 -10.82 7.54
CA PHE A 150 18.70 -9.58 7.91
C PHE A 150 19.49 -9.67 9.21
N ARG A 151 19.14 -10.60 10.11
CA ARG A 151 19.91 -10.86 11.34
C ARG A 151 21.35 -11.30 11.07
N THR A 152 21.68 -11.78 9.87
CA THR A 152 23.08 -12.12 9.52
C THR A 152 23.95 -10.88 9.37
N VAL A 153 23.36 -9.70 9.18
CA VAL A 153 24.06 -8.43 8.93
C VAL A 153 23.77 -7.40 10.04
N TYR A 154 22.53 -7.33 10.52
CA TYR A 154 22.07 -6.33 11.49
C TYR A 154 21.77 -6.93 12.87
N PRO A 155 21.99 -6.18 13.97
CA PRO A 155 21.62 -6.60 15.32
C PRO A 155 20.10 -6.69 15.50
N GLY A 156 19.64 -7.51 16.45
CA GLY A 156 18.26 -8.00 16.53
C GLY A 156 17.14 -6.95 16.36
N ILE A 157 17.19 -5.82 17.05
CA ILE A 157 16.14 -4.79 16.95
C ILE A 157 16.15 -4.12 15.57
N GLU A 158 17.33 -3.82 15.05
CA GLU A 158 17.55 -3.18 13.75
C GLU A 158 17.17 -4.12 12.60
N ALA A 159 17.52 -5.41 12.70
CA ALA A 159 17.08 -6.44 11.78
C ALA A 159 15.54 -6.55 11.75
N GLY A 160 14.88 -6.48 12.92
CA GLY A 160 13.42 -6.49 13.03
C GLY A 160 12.79 -5.29 12.32
N TYR A 161 13.37 -4.10 12.52
CA TYR A 161 12.94 -2.89 11.86
C TYR A 161 13.04 -3.00 10.32
N HIS A 162 14.20 -3.38 9.80
CA HIS A 162 14.40 -3.56 8.36
C HIS A 162 13.47 -4.63 7.77
N ALA A 163 13.25 -5.72 8.52
CA ALA A 163 12.39 -6.80 8.09
C ALA A 163 10.93 -6.39 7.95
N VAL A 164 10.38 -5.66 8.92
CA VAL A 164 9.01 -5.14 8.85
C VAL A 164 8.87 -4.12 7.72
N PHE A 165 9.83 -3.20 7.61
CA PHE A 165 9.81 -2.21 6.54
C PHE A 165 9.80 -2.87 5.17
N GLN A 166 10.69 -3.85 4.97
CA GLN A 166 10.83 -4.53 3.70
C GLN A 166 9.64 -5.45 3.39
N ALA A 167 9.02 -6.06 4.41
CA ALA A 167 7.81 -6.87 4.26
C ALA A 167 6.64 -6.05 3.70
N VAL A 168 6.34 -4.93 4.35
CA VAL A 168 5.29 -4.00 3.92
C VAL A 168 5.59 -3.45 2.53
N SER A 169 6.81 -2.95 2.29
CA SER A 169 7.17 -2.39 0.99
C SER A 169 7.11 -3.43 -0.14
N ALA A 170 7.53 -4.68 0.11
CA ALA A 170 7.42 -5.75 -0.86
C ALA A 170 5.96 -6.11 -1.13
N PHE A 171 5.15 -6.36 -0.09
CA PHE A 171 3.76 -6.74 -0.26
C PHE A 171 2.91 -5.62 -0.89
N CYS A 172 3.09 -4.37 -0.48
CA CYS A 172 2.45 -3.22 -1.12
C CYS A 172 3.09 -2.84 -2.47
N THR A 173 4.08 -3.59 -2.96
CA THR A 173 4.80 -3.33 -4.22
C THR A 173 5.39 -1.93 -4.34
N ALA A 174 5.75 -1.33 -3.20
CA ALA A 174 6.11 0.08 -3.12
C ALA A 174 7.54 0.38 -3.56
N GLY A 175 8.44 -0.61 -3.57
CA GLY A 175 9.82 -0.45 -4.04
C GLY A 175 10.74 0.38 -3.14
N PHE A 176 10.23 0.93 -2.03
CA PHE A 176 11.05 1.58 -1.01
C PHE A 176 11.83 0.55 -0.19
N THR A 177 12.96 0.97 0.36
CA THR A 177 13.77 0.13 1.23
C THR A 177 14.33 0.96 2.37
N SER A 178 14.50 0.32 3.53
CA SER A 178 15.24 0.88 4.64
C SER A 178 16.69 0.39 4.67
N LEU A 179 17.07 -0.52 3.77
CA LEU A 179 18.42 -1.07 3.69
C LEU A 179 19.34 -0.12 2.90
N PRO A 180 20.50 0.27 3.47
CA PRO A 180 21.54 0.98 2.72
C PRO A 180 21.96 0.19 1.48
N GLY A 181 21.97 0.83 0.31
CA GLY A 181 22.26 0.15 -0.95
C GLY A 181 21.18 -0.85 -1.41
N SER A 182 19.97 -0.80 -0.84
CA SER A 182 18.87 -1.70 -1.18
C SER A 182 19.24 -3.18 -1.00
N PHE A 183 18.76 -4.05 -1.88
CA PHE A 183 19.07 -5.47 -1.87
C PHE A 183 20.48 -5.81 -2.42
N MET A 184 21.31 -4.83 -2.81
CA MET A 184 22.64 -5.12 -3.35
C MET A 184 23.52 -5.87 -2.34
N GLY A 185 23.39 -5.55 -1.05
CA GLY A 185 24.09 -6.29 0.03
C GLY A 185 23.64 -7.75 0.19
N PHE A 186 22.54 -8.15 -0.45
CA PHE A 186 21.99 -9.51 -0.42
C PHE A 186 21.93 -10.15 -1.82
N ALA A 187 22.68 -9.61 -2.80
CA ALA A 187 22.64 -10.06 -4.19
C ALA A 187 22.95 -11.57 -4.36
N ASP A 188 23.84 -12.11 -3.53
CA ASP A 188 24.20 -13.53 -3.55
C ASP A 188 23.14 -14.45 -2.92
N ASN A 189 22.25 -13.90 -2.08
CA ASN A 189 21.17 -14.66 -1.45
C ASN A 189 19.96 -14.77 -2.39
N LYS A 190 20.10 -15.63 -3.40
CA LYS A 190 19.05 -15.91 -4.39
C LYS A 190 17.71 -16.33 -3.77
N GLY A 191 17.75 -17.05 -2.65
CA GLY A 191 16.55 -17.47 -1.93
C GLY A 191 15.76 -16.29 -1.37
N LEU A 192 16.46 -15.32 -0.76
CA LEU A 192 15.85 -14.09 -0.26
C LEU A 192 15.26 -13.24 -1.38
N LEU A 193 16.00 -13.06 -2.47
CA LEU A 193 15.53 -12.28 -3.63
C LEU A 193 14.31 -12.92 -4.28
N PHE A 194 14.32 -14.24 -4.44
CA PHE A 194 13.16 -14.98 -4.94
C PHE A 194 11.94 -14.83 -4.02
N PHE A 195 12.15 -14.95 -2.71
CA PHE A 195 11.09 -14.74 -1.72
C PHE A 195 10.52 -13.32 -1.78
N ALA A 196 11.38 -12.29 -1.86
CA ALA A 196 10.96 -10.90 -1.99
C ALA A 196 10.11 -10.69 -3.25
N ALA A 197 10.53 -11.26 -4.39
CA ALA A 197 9.76 -11.22 -5.62
C ALA A 197 8.40 -11.93 -5.48
N LEU A 198 8.37 -13.09 -4.83
CA LEU A 198 7.13 -13.84 -4.59
C LEU A 198 6.15 -13.06 -3.70
N VAL A 199 6.63 -12.43 -2.63
CA VAL A 199 5.79 -11.57 -1.76
C VAL A 199 5.19 -10.41 -2.56
N SER A 200 5.99 -9.74 -3.41
CA SER A 200 5.50 -8.65 -4.27
C SER A 200 4.45 -9.13 -5.28
N ILE A 201 4.65 -10.30 -5.89
CA ILE A 201 3.67 -10.91 -6.80
C ILE A 201 2.38 -11.26 -6.04
N CYS A 202 2.50 -11.86 -4.86
CA CYS A 202 1.36 -12.17 -4.00
C CYS A 202 0.61 -10.92 -3.57
N GLY A 203 1.29 -9.81 -3.29
CA GLY A 203 0.65 -8.53 -2.99
C GLY A 203 -0.14 -7.97 -4.16
N GLY A 204 0.43 -8.00 -5.37
CA GLY A 204 -0.24 -7.54 -6.59
C GLY A 204 -1.43 -8.41 -7.01
N ILE A 205 -1.36 -9.73 -6.84
CA ILE A 205 -2.42 -10.69 -7.22
C ILE A 205 -3.43 -10.92 -6.08
N GLY A 206 -3.01 -10.78 -4.83
CA GLY A 206 -3.75 -11.21 -3.64
C GLY A 206 -5.14 -10.60 -3.53
N PHE A 207 -5.32 -9.41 -4.08
CA PHE A 207 -6.62 -8.77 -4.18
C PHE A 207 -7.62 -9.54 -5.08
N PHE A 208 -7.19 -10.03 -6.24
CA PHE A 208 -8.06 -10.79 -7.15
C PHE A 208 -8.47 -12.12 -6.52
N VAL A 209 -7.57 -12.74 -5.75
CA VAL A 209 -7.86 -13.96 -4.98
C VAL A 209 -8.90 -13.69 -3.90
N LEU A 210 -8.75 -12.59 -3.15
CA LEU A 210 -9.73 -12.18 -2.15
C LEU A 210 -11.10 -11.88 -2.76
N TYR A 211 -11.14 -11.33 -3.97
CA TYR A 211 -12.38 -11.09 -4.69
C TYR A 211 -13.04 -12.39 -5.17
N ASP A 212 -12.28 -13.34 -5.71
CA ASP A 212 -12.81 -14.62 -6.21
C ASP A 212 -13.36 -15.52 -5.08
N MET A 213 -12.85 -15.36 -3.86
CA MET A 213 -13.35 -16.07 -2.68
C MET A 213 -14.68 -15.52 -2.14
N TYR A 214 -15.17 -14.37 -2.64
CA TYR A 214 -16.34 -13.65 -2.12
C TYR A 214 -17.46 -13.53 -3.15
#